data_AF-A0A6H9Z288-F1
#
_entry.id   AF-A0A6H9Z288-F1
#
_cell.length_a   1.000
_cell.length_b   1.000
_cell.length_c   1.000
_cell.angle_alpha   90.00
_cell.angle_beta   90.00
_cell.angle_gamma   90.00
#
_symmetry.space_group_name_H-M   'P 1'
#
loop_
_entity.id
_entity.type
_entity.pdbx_description
1 polymer ?
#
loop_
_entity_poly.entity_id
_entity_poly.type
_entity_poly.pdbx_seq_one_letter_code
_entity_poly.pdbx_strand_id
1 'polypeptide(L)'
;MSSAERRIDSLGDIPFAGEIAADIVLYSKANQQLARDMASELDISSERARLAILKLKGHPRLAGVNVRARSFLVAYRLKRARDLCRGLSAEVVKFSLQYRREFIEASPPKKDPYKGEVDL
;
A
#
# COMPACT_ATOMS: atom_id res chain seq x y z
N MET A 1 -3.53 0.45 -19.73
CA MET A 1 -3.38 0.53 -18.27
C MET A 1 -3.26 -0.85 -17.67
N SER A 2 -2.17 -1.07 -16.92
CA SER A 2 -1.94 -2.28 -16.12
C SER A 2 -2.95 -2.40 -14.98
N SER A 3 -3.09 -3.59 -14.38
CA SER A 3 -3.96 -3.78 -13.20
C SER A 3 -3.52 -2.93 -12.01
N ALA A 4 -2.21 -2.69 -11.87
CA ALA A 4 -1.63 -1.86 -10.81
C ALA A 4 -1.96 -0.38 -11.00
N GLU A 5 -1.83 0.15 -12.21
CA GLU A 5 -2.22 1.54 -12.53
C GLU A 5 -3.69 1.79 -12.19
N ARG A 6 -4.60 0.91 -12.63
CA ARG A 6 -6.03 1.05 -12.31
C ARG A 6 -6.32 1.03 -10.81
N ARG A 7 -5.55 0.28 -10.02
CA ARG A 7 -5.71 0.23 -8.57
C ARG A 7 -5.16 1.47 -7.88
N ILE A 8 -4.08 2.03 -8.39
CA ILE A 8 -3.54 3.32 -7.93
C ILE A 8 -4.54 4.44 -8.25
N ASP A 9 -5.10 4.45 -9.46
CA ASP A 9 -6.14 5.41 -9.84
C ASP A 9 -7.36 5.28 -8.92
N SER A 10 -7.78 4.05 -8.61
CA SER A 10 -8.90 3.82 -7.68
C SER A 10 -8.67 4.33 -6.26
N LEU A 11 -7.41 4.54 -5.83
CA LEU A 11 -7.10 5.21 -4.56
C LEU A 11 -7.30 6.72 -4.66
N GLY A 12 -7.00 7.31 -5.81
CA GLY A 12 -7.20 8.73 -6.09
C GLY A 12 -8.68 9.09 -6.28
N ASP A 13 -9.49 8.12 -6.67
CA ASP A 13 -10.94 8.28 -6.87
C ASP A 13 -11.74 8.29 -5.57
N ILE A 14 -11.13 7.96 -4.42
CA ILE A 14 -11.84 7.97 -3.12
C ILE A 14 -12.13 9.43 -2.75
N PRO A 15 -13.41 9.87 -2.79
CA PRO A 15 -13.74 11.24 -2.49
C PRO A 15 -13.60 11.47 -0.99
N PHE A 16 -12.96 12.57 -0.61
CA PHE A 16 -12.98 13.06 0.77
C PHE A 16 -14.09 14.11 0.89
N ALA A 17 -15.34 13.68 0.83
CA ALA A 17 -16.50 14.57 0.81
C ALA A 17 -17.64 13.99 1.67
N GLY A 18 -17.94 14.67 2.78
CA GLY A 18 -18.98 14.24 3.73
C GLY A 18 -18.38 13.58 4.96
N GLU A 19 -18.49 12.25 5.08
CA GLU A 19 -18.02 11.48 6.24
C GLU A 19 -16.52 11.18 6.15
N ILE A 20 -15.69 12.21 6.32
CA ILE A 20 -14.22 12.14 6.18
C ILE A 20 -13.60 10.96 6.96
N ALA A 21 -14.15 10.63 8.13
CA ALA A 21 -13.73 9.47 8.92
C ALA A 21 -13.95 8.13 8.22
N ALA A 22 -15.10 7.94 7.57
CA ALA A 22 -15.40 6.75 6.79
C ALA A 22 -14.51 6.67 5.54
N ASP A 23 -14.29 7.81 4.87
CA ASP A 23 -13.45 7.92 3.68
C ASP A 23 -11.99 7.55 3.98
N ILE A 24 -11.44 8.02 5.11
CA ILE A 24 -10.08 7.66 5.55
C ILE A 24 -9.96 6.17 5.86
N VAL A 25 -10.99 5.57 6.46
CA VAL A 25 -10.99 4.12 6.73
C VAL A 25 -11.02 3.33 5.43
N LEU A 26 -11.83 3.76 4.46
CA LEU A 26 -11.90 3.14 3.14
C LEU A 26 -10.56 3.27 2.40
N TYR A 27 -9.98 4.48 2.37
CA TYR A 27 -8.67 4.76 1.78
C TYR A 27 -7.57 3.90 2.41
N SER A 28 -7.52 3.84 3.74
CA SER A 28 -6.53 3.02 4.45
C SER A 28 -6.68 1.53 4.16
N LYS A 29 -7.92 1.00 4.05
CA LYS A 29 -8.14 -0.40 3.67
C LYS A 29 -7.69 -0.69 2.25
N ALA A 30 -8.07 0.17 1.30
CA ALA A 30 -7.70 0.02 -0.11
C ALA A 30 -6.17 0.08 -0.29
N ASN A 31 -5.50 1.03 0.37
CA ASN A 31 -4.06 1.20 0.30
C ASN A 31 -3.32 0.02 0.99
N GLN A 32 -3.84 -0.47 2.11
CA GLN A 32 -3.32 -1.71 2.72
C GLN A 32 -3.41 -2.91 1.77
N GLN A 33 -4.54 -3.08 1.07
CA GLN A 33 -4.72 -4.17 0.12
C GLN A 33 -3.75 -4.04 -1.06
N LEU A 34 -3.64 -2.85 -1.65
CA LEU A 34 -2.69 -2.58 -2.72
C LEU A 34 -1.25 -2.93 -2.30
N ALA A 35 -0.85 -2.49 -1.11
CA ALA A 35 0.49 -2.74 -0.59
C ALA A 35 0.77 -4.24 -0.40
N ARG A 36 -0.21 -5.02 0.07
CA ARG A 36 -0.09 -6.49 0.20
C ARG A 36 0.01 -7.19 -1.16
N ASP A 37 -0.78 -6.75 -2.12
CA ASP A 37 -0.78 -7.31 -3.46
C ASP A 37 0.56 -7.03 -4.16
N MET A 38 1.04 -5.78 -4.09
CA MET A 38 2.36 -5.41 -4.61
C MET A 38 3.48 -6.20 -3.94
N ALA A 39 3.44 -6.39 -2.61
CA ALA A 39 4.42 -7.21 -1.92
C ALA A 39 4.44 -8.65 -2.45
N SER A 40 3.26 -9.24 -2.68
CA SER A 40 3.14 -10.60 -3.21
C SER A 40 3.68 -10.70 -4.64
N GLU A 41 3.34 -9.75 -5.51
CA GLU A 41 3.83 -9.69 -6.88
C GLU A 41 5.34 -9.49 -6.96
N LEU A 42 5.91 -8.63 -6.11
CA LEU A 42 7.34 -8.38 -6.03
C LEU A 42 8.12 -9.60 -5.53
N ASP A 43 7.54 -10.38 -4.61
CA ASP A 43 8.14 -11.62 -4.11
C ASP A 43 8.28 -12.65 -5.24
N ILE A 44 7.18 -12.90 -5.96
CA ILE A 44 7.13 -13.79 -7.13
C ILE A 44 8.08 -13.29 -8.23
N SER A 45 8.05 -11.99 -8.50
CA SER A 45 8.88 -11.36 -9.54
C SER A 45 10.37 -11.44 -9.20
N SER A 46 10.73 -11.37 -7.91
CA SER A 46 12.12 -11.48 -7.48
C SER A 46 12.75 -12.82 -7.89
N GLU A 47 12.02 -13.92 -7.71
CA GLU A 47 12.50 -15.26 -8.06
C GLU A 47 12.45 -15.48 -9.56
N ARG A 48 11.36 -15.07 -10.23
CA ARG A 48 11.24 -15.17 -11.70
C ARG A 48 12.36 -14.40 -12.40
N ALA A 49 12.64 -13.17 -11.98
CA ALA A 49 13.70 -12.35 -12.54
C ALA A 49 15.08 -12.97 -12.30
N ARG A 50 15.34 -13.50 -11.08
CA ARG A 50 16.58 -14.20 -10.75
C ARG A 50 16.82 -15.38 -11.68
N LEU A 51 15.82 -16.26 -11.83
CA LEU A 51 15.90 -17.45 -12.67
C LEU A 51 16.05 -17.08 -14.15
N ALA A 52 15.30 -16.09 -14.64
CA ALA A 52 15.39 -15.63 -16.01
C ALA A 52 16.80 -15.11 -16.34
N ILE A 53 17.39 -14.31 -15.46
CA ILE A 53 18.76 -13.80 -15.65
C ILE A 53 19.77 -14.94 -15.57
N LEU A 54 19.61 -15.88 -14.62
CA LEU A 54 20.53 -17.02 -14.47
C LEU A 54 20.57 -17.92 -15.72
N LYS A 55 19.48 -18.04 -16.47
CA LYS A 55 19.44 -18.77 -17.75
C LYS A 55 20.38 -18.18 -18.81
N LEU A 56 20.77 -16.92 -18.67
CA LEU A 56 21.70 -16.25 -19.59
C LEU A 56 23.17 -16.51 -19.25
N LYS A 57 23.45 -17.31 -18.21
CA LYS A 57 24.83 -17.64 -17.83
C LYS A 57 25.52 -18.38 -18.98
N GLY A 58 26.69 -17.89 -19.40
CA GLY A 58 27.47 -18.48 -20.48
C GLY A 58 27.02 -18.03 -21.89
N HIS A 59 26.05 -17.11 -21.97
CA HIS A 59 25.64 -16.56 -23.25
C HIS A 59 26.80 -15.74 -23.89
N PRO A 60 27.19 -15.99 -25.16
CA PRO A 60 28.37 -15.36 -25.78
C PRO A 60 28.35 -13.83 -25.75
N ARG A 61 27.18 -13.23 -25.98
CA ARG A 61 27.00 -11.76 -25.93
C ARG A 61 27.11 -11.15 -24.53
N LEU A 62 27.19 -11.97 -23.49
CA LEU A 62 27.36 -11.56 -22.08
C LEU A 62 28.74 -11.97 -21.55
N ALA A 63 29.70 -12.24 -22.42
CA ALA A 63 31.08 -12.47 -22.03
C ALA A 63 31.61 -11.29 -21.18
N GLY A 64 32.28 -11.60 -20.06
CA GLY A 64 32.73 -10.61 -19.08
C GLY A 64 31.66 -10.10 -18.11
N VAL A 65 30.38 -10.42 -18.30
CA VAL A 65 29.31 -10.04 -17.36
C VAL A 65 29.14 -11.12 -16.29
N ASN A 66 29.24 -10.73 -15.02
CA ASN A 66 28.90 -11.62 -13.92
C ASN A 66 27.37 -11.74 -13.76
N VAL A 67 26.78 -12.64 -14.55
CA VAL A 67 25.33 -12.91 -14.57
C VAL A 67 24.80 -13.32 -13.18
N ARG A 68 25.58 -14.06 -12.39
CA ARG A 68 25.19 -14.45 -11.03
C ARG A 68 25.08 -13.25 -10.10
N ALA A 69 26.03 -12.32 -10.15
CA ALA A 69 25.97 -11.11 -9.36
C ALA A 69 24.79 -10.22 -9.78
N ARG A 70 24.54 -10.10 -11.09
CA ARG A 70 23.41 -9.34 -11.63
C ARG A 70 22.05 -9.93 -11.22
N SER A 71 21.89 -11.26 -11.30
CA SER A 71 20.64 -11.91 -10.88
C SER A 71 20.38 -11.75 -9.38
N PHE A 72 21.42 -11.84 -8.56
CA PHE A 72 21.32 -11.57 -7.13
C PHE A 72 20.92 -10.11 -6.84
N LEU A 73 21.57 -9.15 -7.49
CA LEU A 73 21.28 -7.72 -7.31
C LEU A 73 19.84 -7.38 -7.67
N VAL A 74 19.32 -7.92 -8.79
CA VAL A 74 17.93 -7.69 -9.22
C VAL A 74 16.96 -8.29 -8.22
N ALA A 75 17.15 -9.55 -7.81
CA ALA A 75 16.32 -10.18 -6.78
C ALA A 75 16.34 -9.40 -5.46
N TYR A 76 17.53 -8.94 -5.03
CA TYR A 76 17.68 -8.17 -3.81
C TYR A 76 16.89 -6.86 -3.85
N ARG A 77 16.95 -6.12 -4.97
CA ARG A 77 16.18 -4.88 -5.15
C ARG A 77 14.67 -5.13 -5.11
N LEU A 78 14.19 -6.20 -5.75
CA LEU A 78 12.77 -6.57 -5.75
C LEU A 78 12.31 -6.99 -4.35
N LYS A 79 13.11 -7.74 -3.61
CA LYS A 79 12.83 -8.09 -2.21
C LYS A 79 12.80 -6.85 -1.30
N ARG A 80 13.72 -5.90 -1.50
CA ARG A 80 13.70 -4.62 -0.78
C ARG A 80 12.43 -3.83 -1.08
N ALA A 81 11.99 -3.78 -2.34
CA ALA A 81 10.72 -3.14 -2.70
C ALA A 81 9.52 -3.83 -2.04
N ARG A 82 9.49 -5.17 -2.01
CA ARG A 82 8.48 -5.94 -1.27
C ARG A 82 8.44 -5.56 0.20
N ASP A 83 9.60 -5.42 0.84
CA ASP A 83 9.68 -5.09 2.26
C ASP A 83 9.17 -3.66 2.53
N LEU A 84 9.42 -2.71 1.62
CA LEU A 84 8.81 -1.37 1.67
C LEU A 84 7.29 -1.44 1.55
N CYS A 85 6.74 -2.23 0.63
CA CYS A 85 5.29 -2.43 0.52
C CYS A 85 4.69 -3.05 1.79
N ARG A 86 5.38 -4.01 2.43
CA ARG A 86 4.96 -4.56 3.73
C ARG A 86 4.96 -3.49 4.82
N GLY A 87 5.99 -2.66 4.89
CA GLY A 87 6.06 -1.51 5.79
C GLY A 87 4.89 -0.54 5.59
N LEU A 88 4.63 -0.18 4.33
CA LEU A 88 3.49 0.67 3.95
C LEU A 88 2.16 0.10 4.47
N SER A 89 1.94 -1.21 4.31
CA SER A 89 0.71 -1.87 4.76
C SER A 89 0.46 -1.77 6.27
N ALA A 90 1.54 -1.63 7.07
CA ALA A 90 1.46 -1.44 8.51
C ALA A 90 1.27 0.04 8.88
N GLU A 91 2.02 0.94 8.22
CA GLU A 91 1.92 2.38 8.48
C GLU A 91 0.54 2.95 8.15
N VAL A 92 -0.10 2.47 7.08
CA VAL A 92 -1.45 2.90 6.70
C VAL A 92 -2.51 2.55 7.76
N VAL A 93 -2.33 1.44 8.49
CA VAL A 93 -3.22 1.08 9.61
C VAL A 93 -3.00 2.01 10.80
N LYS A 94 -1.73 2.30 11.13
CA LYS A 94 -1.39 3.23 12.20
C LYS A 94 -1.96 4.62 11.92
N PHE A 95 -1.83 5.10 10.68
CA PHE A 95 -2.43 6.34 10.22
C PHE A 95 -3.94 6.37 10.47
N SER A 96 -4.67 5.32 10.06
CA SER A 96 -6.12 5.25 10.26
C SER A 96 -6.50 5.30 11.76
N LEU A 97 -5.76 4.59 12.61
CA LEU A 97 -5.99 4.58 14.06
C LEU A 97 -5.69 5.94 14.70
N GLN A 98 -4.57 6.55 14.34
CA GLN A 98 -4.16 7.86 14.83
C GLN A 98 -5.19 8.93 14.44
N TYR A 99 -5.67 8.90 13.20
CA TYR A 99 -6.71 9.82 12.75
C TYR A 99 -7.98 9.71 13.61
N ARG A 100 -8.45 8.49 13.88
CA ARG A 100 -9.64 8.29 14.72
C ARG A 100 -9.44 8.87 16.12
N ARG A 101 -8.27 8.64 16.73
CA ARG A 101 -7.94 9.13 18.06
C ARG A 101 -7.88 10.66 18.11
N GLU A 102 -7.23 11.29 17.14
CA GLU A 102 -6.99 12.73 17.14
C GLU A 102 -8.19 13.56 16.68
N PHE A 103 -9.04 13.03 15.81
CA PHE A 103 -10.09 13.82 15.15
C PHE A 103 -11.51 13.37 15.46
N ILE A 104 -11.72 12.11 15.87
CA ILE A 104 -13.06 11.61 16.22
C ILE A 104 -13.23 11.60 17.74
N GLU A 105 -12.30 10.99 18.48
CA GLU A 105 -12.39 10.87 19.94
C GLU A 105 -12.12 12.20 20.66
N ALA A 106 -11.31 13.08 20.07
CA ALA A 106 -11.05 14.42 20.61
C ALA A 106 -12.17 15.43 20.28
N SER A 107 -13.16 15.07 19.46
CA SER A 107 -14.30 15.94 19.18
C SER A 107 -15.26 15.93 20.37
N PRO A 108 -15.67 17.09 20.91
CA PRO A 108 -16.67 17.12 21.97
C PRO A 108 -17.97 16.47 21.48
N PRO A 109 -18.73 15.77 22.34
CA PRO A 109 -19.99 15.17 21.95
C PRO A 109 -20.91 16.25 21.38
N LYS A 110 -21.52 15.98 20.21
CA LYS A 110 -22.60 16.82 19.69
C LYS A 110 -23.68 16.87 20.77
N LYS A 111 -23.91 18.04 21.37
CA LYS A 111 -25.06 18.27 22.25
C LYS A 111 -26.32 17.94 21.44
N ASP A 112 -27.05 16.91 21.85
CA ASP A 112 -28.41 16.71 21.36
C ASP A 112 -29.22 17.98 21.65
N PRO A 113 -29.98 18.52 20.67
CA PRO A 113 -30.83 19.67 20.94
C PRO A 113 -31.87 19.24 21.98
N TYR A 114 -31.79 19.86 23.16
CA TYR A 114 -32.72 19.66 24.26
C TYR A 114 -34.17 19.88 23.76
N LYS A 115 -34.91 18.79 23.58
CA LYS A 115 -36.37 18.80 23.39
C LYS A 115 -37.03 18.71 24.76
N GLY A 116 -36.95 19.79 25.53
CA GLY A 116 -37.88 19.99 26.64
C GLY A 116 -38.96 20.95 26.18
N GLU A 117 -40.19 20.47 26.03
CA GLU A 117 -41.36 21.35 26.01
C GLU A 117 -41.38 22.10 27.36
N VAL A 118 -41.33 23.42 27.28
CA VAL A 118 -41.53 24.28 28.44
C VAL A 118 -43.04 24.46 28.56
N ASP A 119 -43.65 23.74 29.49
CA ASP A 119 -45.02 24.04 29.94
C ASP A 119 -44.98 25.37 30.71
N LEU A 120 -45.58 26.40 30.10
CA LEU A 120 -45.85 27.71 30.71
C LEU A 120 -47.20 27.69 31.43
#